data_AF-A0A7I8IS36-F1
#
_entry.id   AF-A0A7I8IS36-F1
#
_cell.length_a   1.000
_cell.length_b   1.000
_cell.length_c   1.000
_cell.angle_alpha   90.00
_cell.angle_beta   90.00
_cell.angle_gamma   90.00
#
_symmetry.space_group_name_H-M   'P 1'
#
loop_
_entity.id
_entity.type
_entity.pdbx_description
1 polymer ?
#
loop_
_entity_poly.entity_id
_entity_poly.type
_entity_poly.pdbx_seq_one_letter_code
_entity_poly.pdbx_strand_id
1 'polypeptide(L)'
;MDSLKSAEVGFCIRALREQFHLCVAIGRDLVRLLQDLVSVPEFRRLWEDLLIRPSDISRLYRRSTPAEYLLMGITPEMETRMRFLLSQVKTGSRRRYLEWFAGKFLRRPEQEAAAVDLVRLLRSDVVPRWMMVGWLLTACRKNYFAAGAKLALFYDWLFFDEVNDSIMNIEPAILLMVNSVPEYVELTQTLMEFLLLLVDHYDEGVEEGVVQSLDALSTCSLISPALRESFTRLIHGSNPAQAQAVD
;
A
#
# COMPACT_ATOMS: atom_id res chain seq x y z
N MET A 1 27.00 -14.98 5.15
CA MET A 1 26.40 -13.64 4.92
C MET A 1 27.49 -12.82 4.25
N ASP A 2 27.21 -12.19 3.11
CA ASP A 2 28.22 -11.40 2.40
C ASP A 2 28.71 -10.24 3.28
N SER A 3 29.98 -9.84 3.12
CA SER A 3 30.60 -8.78 3.92
C SER A 3 29.84 -7.45 3.82
N LEU A 4 29.34 -7.12 2.63
CA LEU A 4 28.50 -5.96 2.39
C LEU A 4 27.20 -6.02 3.19
N LYS A 5 26.45 -7.12 3.08
CA LYS A 5 25.19 -7.31 3.82
C LYS A 5 25.38 -7.16 5.33
N SER A 6 26.49 -7.68 5.86
CA SER A 6 26.81 -7.56 7.29
C SER A 6 27.09 -6.11 7.71
N ALA A 7 27.77 -5.35 6.85
CA ALA A 7 28.02 -3.92 7.07
C ALA A 7 26.73 -3.09 7.00
N GLU A 8 25.84 -3.38 6.03
CA GLU A 8 24.53 -2.74 5.88
C GLU A 8 23.62 -2.99 7.09
N VAL A 9 23.51 -4.26 7.52
CA VAL A 9 22.76 -4.64 8.73
C VAL A 9 23.32 -3.90 9.93
N GLY A 10 24.63 -3.92 10.13
CA GLY A 10 25.28 -3.22 11.25
C GLY A 10 25.03 -1.71 11.25
N PHE A 11 25.05 -1.07 10.08
CA PHE A 11 24.72 0.35 9.94
C PHE A 11 23.26 0.63 10.28
N CYS A 12 22.31 -0.09 9.67
CA CYS A 12 20.89 0.13 9.89
C CYS A 12 20.49 -0.09 11.35
N ILE A 13 21.01 -1.15 12.00
CA ILE A 13 20.72 -1.42 13.41
C ILE A 13 21.25 -0.31 14.32
N ARG A 14 22.46 0.21 14.07
CA ARG A 14 22.98 1.36 14.84
C ARG A 14 22.12 2.59 14.64
N ALA A 15 21.77 2.93 13.39
CA ALA A 15 20.90 4.08 13.10
C ALA A 15 19.54 3.96 13.81
N LEU A 16 18.91 2.78 13.75
CA LEU A 16 17.59 2.55 14.36
C LEU A 16 17.62 2.52 15.89
N ARG A 17 18.72 2.08 16.52
CA ARG A 17 18.85 2.07 17.98
C ARG A 17 19.34 3.40 18.55
N GLU A 18 20.31 4.03 17.91
CA GLU A 18 21.00 5.21 18.45
C GLU A 18 20.42 6.52 17.92
N GLN A 19 19.82 6.51 16.72
CA GLN A 19 19.33 7.69 16.02
C GLN A 19 17.86 7.53 15.59
N PHE A 20 17.05 6.81 16.39
CA PHE A 20 15.66 6.49 16.05
C PHE A 20 14.82 7.71 15.68
N HIS A 21 15.05 8.87 16.33
CA HIS A 21 14.35 10.11 16.03
C HIS A 21 14.53 10.58 14.57
N LEU A 22 15.67 10.28 13.93
CA LEU A 22 15.88 10.54 12.50
C LEU A 22 15.13 9.52 11.64
N CYS A 23 15.10 8.26 12.05
CA CYS A 23 14.39 7.20 11.35
C CYS A 23 12.87 7.40 11.36
N VAL A 24 12.32 8.00 12.42
CA VAL A 24 10.90 8.36 12.50
C VAL A 24 10.47 9.28 11.35
N ALA A 25 11.38 10.06 10.75
CA ALA A 25 11.05 10.92 9.62
C ALA A 25 10.52 10.14 8.39
N ILE A 26 10.90 8.86 8.25
CA ILE A 26 10.44 7.95 7.20
C ILE A 26 8.93 7.69 7.34
N GLY A 27 8.41 7.58 8.57
CA GLY A 27 7.00 7.29 8.82
C GLY A 27 6.63 5.81 8.71
N ARG A 28 5.37 5.53 8.39
CA ARG A 28 4.77 4.18 8.48
C ARG A 28 5.45 3.13 7.60
N ASP A 29 5.98 3.49 6.42
CA ASP A 29 6.67 2.52 5.56
C ASP A 29 7.95 1.96 6.21
N LEU A 30 8.54 2.64 7.21
CA LEU A 30 9.63 2.04 7.97
C LEU A 30 9.20 0.74 8.65
N VAL A 31 7.98 0.69 9.18
CA VAL A 31 7.44 -0.51 9.84
C VAL A 31 7.33 -1.67 8.84
N ARG A 32 6.76 -1.40 7.67
CA ARG A 32 6.68 -2.37 6.56
C ARG A 32 8.05 -2.94 6.19
N LEU A 33 9.05 -2.07 6.02
CA LEU A 33 10.41 -2.48 5.68
C LEU A 33 11.06 -3.33 6.78
N LEU A 34 10.80 -3.01 8.05
CA LEU A 34 11.31 -3.80 9.17
C LEU A 34 10.67 -5.19 9.24
N GLN A 35 9.37 -5.29 8.96
CA GLN A 35 8.65 -6.56 8.90
C GLN A 35 9.24 -7.50 7.84
N ASP A 36 9.59 -6.98 6.65
CA ASP A 36 10.25 -7.75 5.59
C ASP A 36 11.65 -8.27 6.01
N LEU A 37 12.27 -7.63 7.01
CA LEU A 37 13.62 -7.96 7.48
C LEU A 37 13.66 -8.84 8.75
N VAL A 38 12.52 -9.24 9.32
CA VAL A 38 12.44 -10.05 10.57
C VAL A 38 13.11 -11.44 10.44
N SER A 39 13.32 -11.92 9.21
CA SER A 39 14.11 -13.14 8.96
C SER A 39 15.59 -12.99 9.32
N VAL A 40 16.12 -11.76 9.35
CA VAL A 40 17.49 -11.44 9.77
C VAL A 40 17.55 -11.30 11.30
N PRO A 41 18.40 -12.05 12.01
CA PRO A 41 18.38 -12.10 13.48
C PRO A 41 18.50 -10.75 14.18
N GLU A 42 19.31 -9.84 13.65
CA GLU A 42 19.53 -8.51 14.21
C GLU A 42 18.27 -7.64 14.12
N PHE A 43 17.58 -7.70 12.98
CA PHE A 43 16.31 -6.99 12.77
C PHE A 43 15.18 -7.64 13.55
N ARG A 44 15.18 -8.97 13.73
CA ARG A 44 14.23 -9.64 14.62
C ARG A 44 14.31 -9.12 16.06
N ARG A 45 15.51 -9.03 16.61
CA ARG A 45 15.72 -8.49 17.96
C ARG A 45 15.28 -7.03 18.06
N LEU A 46 15.58 -6.23 17.04
CA LEU A 46 15.10 -4.85 16.98
C LEU A 46 13.57 -4.78 16.94
N TRP A 47 12.93 -5.66 16.17
CA TRP A 47 11.48 -5.76 16.07
C TRP A 47 10.84 -6.12 17.41
N GLU A 48 11.38 -7.13 18.10
CA GLU A 48 10.96 -7.51 19.46
C GLU A 48 11.10 -6.34 20.44
N ASP A 49 12.21 -5.58 20.39
CA ASP A 49 12.41 -4.38 21.22
C ASP A 49 11.43 -3.23 20.90
N LEU A 50 10.93 -3.15 19.65
CA LEU A 50 9.93 -2.17 19.24
C LEU A 50 8.52 -2.55 19.73
N LEU A 51 8.17 -3.85 19.70
CA LEU A 51 6.88 -4.35 20.18
C LEU A 51 6.70 -4.11 21.69
N ILE A 52 7.77 -4.13 22.47
CA ILE A 52 7.74 -3.79 23.91
C ILE A 52 7.48 -2.28 24.13
N ARG A 53 7.70 -1.45 23.11
CA ARG A 53 7.56 0.02 23.16
C ARG A 53 6.48 0.50 22.19
N PRO A 54 5.20 0.21 22.46
CA PRO A 54 4.10 0.46 21.52
C PRO A 54 4.02 1.93 21.09
N SER A 55 4.38 2.87 21.98
CA SER A 55 4.43 4.30 21.66
C SER A 55 5.31 4.65 20.46
N ASP A 56 6.41 3.94 20.26
CA ASP A 56 7.31 4.19 19.13
C ASP A 56 6.71 3.69 17.81
N ILE A 57 6.08 2.51 17.82
CA ILE A 57 5.36 1.96 16.67
C ILE A 57 4.16 2.87 16.32
N SER A 58 3.34 3.26 17.29
CA SER A 58 2.19 4.15 17.06
C SER A 58 2.61 5.53 16.53
N ARG A 59 3.84 5.99 16.81
CA ARG A 59 4.38 7.23 16.22
C ARG A 59 4.75 7.05 14.75
N LEU A 60 5.25 5.88 14.37
CA LEU A 60 5.54 5.55 12.98
C LEU A 60 4.24 5.42 12.17
N TYR A 61 3.26 4.68 12.66
CA TYR A 61 1.97 4.51 11.97
C TYR A 61 1.24 5.82 11.69
N ARG A 62 1.18 6.71 12.69
CA ARG A 62 0.53 8.03 12.55
C ARG A 62 1.21 8.98 11.56
N ARG A 63 2.45 8.69 11.17
CA ARG A 63 3.18 9.54 10.23
C ARG A 63 3.12 8.94 8.82
N SER A 64 2.46 9.65 7.93
CA SER A 64 2.50 9.37 6.50
C SER A 64 3.94 9.37 5.97
N THR A 65 4.26 8.45 5.08
CA THR A 65 5.59 8.36 4.47
C THR A 65 5.78 9.45 3.42
N PRO A 66 6.76 10.36 3.57
CA PRO A 66 7.04 11.36 2.55
C PRO A 66 7.45 10.73 1.20
N ALA A 67 7.08 11.40 0.10
CA ALA A 67 7.25 10.87 -1.26
C ALA A 67 8.73 10.61 -1.63
N GLU A 68 9.63 11.43 -1.08
CA GLU A 68 11.08 11.30 -1.25
C GLU A 68 11.61 9.95 -0.75
N TYR A 69 11.06 9.40 0.34
CA TYR A 69 11.46 8.08 0.85
C TYR A 69 10.89 6.95 -0.01
N LEU A 70 9.66 7.10 -0.51
CA LEU A 70 9.06 6.13 -1.43
C LEU A 70 9.83 6.04 -2.75
N LEU A 71 10.34 7.18 -3.26
CA LEU A 71 11.17 7.24 -4.46
C LEU A 71 12.49 6.47 -4.32
N MET A 72 13.05 6.37 -3.10
CA MET A 72 14.29 5.63 -2.86
C MET A 72 14.15 4.12 -3.11
N GLY A 73 12.92 3.58 -3.14
CA GLY A 73 12.65 2.18 -3.45
C GLY A 73 12.86 1.80 -4.92
N ILE A 74 13.02 2.77 -5.82
CA ILE A 74 13.20 2.51 -7.25
C ILE A 74 14.40 3.23 -7.84
N THR A 75 14.89 2.72 -8.98
CA THR A 75 16.00 3.39 -9.68
C THR A 75 15.53 4.63 -10.42
N PRO A 76 16.38 5.65 -10.62
CA PRO A 76 16.03 6.85 -11.39
C PRO A 76 15.56 6.53 -12.82
N GLU A 77 16.11 5.48 -13.43
CA GLU A 77 15.65 5.03 -14.75
C GLU A 77 14.23 4.47 -14.68
N MET A 78 13.93 3.64 -13.68
CA MET A 78 12.59 3.08 -13.48
C MET A 78 11.56 4.19 -13.28
N GLU A 79 11.89 5.18 -12.45
CA GLU A 79 11.05 6.35 -12.20
C GLU A 79 10.75 7.12 -13.50
N THR A 80 11.79 7.42 -14.28
CA THR A 80 11.66 8.14 -15.55
C THR A 80 10.76 7.38 -16.53
N ARG A 81 10.91 6.06 -16.61
CA ARG A 81 10.10 5.21 -17.50
C ARG A 81 8.66 5.09 -17.02
N MET A 82 8.44 4.99 -15.71
CA MET A 82 7.09 4.96 -15.13
C MET A 82 6.37 6.29 -15.36
N ARG A 83 7.04 7.42 -15.12
CA ARG A 83 6.49 8.75 -15.41
C ARG A 83 6.09 8.90 -16.89
N PHE A 84 6.92 8.43 -17.82
CA PHE A 84 6.61 8.45 -19.24
C PHE A 84 5.36 7.62 -19.57
N LEU A 85 5.27 6.39 -19.05
CA LEU A 85 4.10 5.52 -19.18
C LEU A 85 2.81 6.20 -18.69
N LEU A 86 2.90 6.85 -17.54
CA LEU A 86 1.76 7.45 -16.86
C LEU A 86 1.30 8.78 -17.44
N SER A 87 2.10 9.46 -18.29
CA SER A 87 1.79 10.82 -18.75
C SER A 87 1.82 11.00 -20.28
N GLN A 88 2.61 10.21 -21.00
CA GLN A 88 2.88 10.45 -22.43
C GLN A 88 2.34 9.34 -23.34
N VAL A 89 2.03 8.16 -22.80
CA VAL A 89 1.67 6.99 -23.62
C VAL A 89 0.18 6.95 -23.93
N LYS A 90 -0.14 7.06 -25.22
CA LYS A 90 -1.51 6.93 -25.75
C LYS A 90 -2.08 5.54 -25.48
N THR A 91 -3.40 5.47 -25.22
CA THR A 91 -4.15 4.23 -24.91
C THR A 91 -3.81 3.06 -25.82
N GLY A 92 -3.85 3.25 -27.13
CA GLY A 92 -3.63 2.18 -28.12
C GLY A 92 -2.22 1.58 -28.13
N SER A 93 -1.23 2.23 -27.53
CA SER A 93 0.14 1.72 -27.48
C SER A 93 0.57 1.24 -26.09
N ARG A 94 -0.23 1.49 -25.04
CA ARG A 94 0.16 1.23 -23.64
C ARG A 94 0.64 -0.20 -23.41
N ARG A 95 -0.07 -1.20 -23.94
CA ARG A 95 0.27 -2.62 -23.75
C ARG A 95 1.74 -2.91 -24.07
N ARG A 96 2.23 -2.43 -25.22
CA ARG A 96 3.62 -2.65 -25.65
C ARG A 96 4.63 -1.99 -24.71
N TYR A 97 4.35 -0.77 -24.27
CA TYR A 97 5.24 -0.07 -23.33
C TYR A 97 5.23 -0.72 -21.94
N LEU A 98 4.10 -1.22 -21.47
CA LEU A 98 4.00 -1.99 -20.22
C LEU A 98 4.77 -3.31 -20.32
N GLU A 99 4.67 -4.03 -21.44
CA GLU A 99 5.44 -5.24 -21.70
C GLU A 99 6.96 -4.96 -21.70
N TRP A 100 7.39 -3.84 -22.29
CA TRP A 100 8.79 -3.41 -22.28
C TRP A 100 9.26 -3.04 -20.87
N PHE A 101 8.44 -2.30 -20.12
CA PHE A 101 8.76 -1.93 -18.76
C PHE A 101 8.89 -3.16 -17.87
N ALA A 102 7.89 -4.05 -17.87
CA ALA A 102 7.95 -5.30 -17.12
C ALA A 102 9.15 -6.13 -17.56
N GLY A 103 9.39 -6.21 -18.87
CA GLY A 103 10.54 -6.85 -19.50
C GLY A 103 11.88 -6.46 -18.89
N LYS A 104 12.04 -5.17 -18.61
CA LYS A 104 13.27 -4.58 -18.10
C LYS A 104 13.35 -4.59 -16.57
N PHE A 105 12.25 -4.34 -15.88
CA PHE A 105 12.24 -3.98 -14.48
C PHE A 105 11.50 -4.94 -13.54
N LEU A 106 10.70 -5.89 -14.06
CA LEU A 106 9.85 -6.76 -13.23
C LEU A 106 9.98 -8.25 -13.58
N ARG A 107 10.80 -8.63 -14.58
CA ARG A 107 10.87 -10.02 -15.05
C ARG A 107 11.77 -10.92 -14.22
N ARG A 108 12.78 -10.38 -13.54
CA ARG A 108 13.72 -11.19 -12.75
C ARG A 108 13.16 -11.38 -11.33
N PRO A 109 13.37 -12.54 -10.69
CA PRO A 109 12.86 -12.79 -9.34
C PRO A 109 13.31 -11.75 -8.29
N GLU A 110 14.52 -11.23 -8.44
CA GLU A 110 15.09 -10.18 -7.58
C GLU A 110 14.42 -8.81 -7.79
N GLN A 111 13.72 -8.63 -8.91
CA GLN A 111 13.11 -7.37 -9.32
C GLN A 111 11.60 -7.33 -9.10
N GLU A 112 10.97 -8.46 -8.76
CA GLU A 112 9.54 -8.52 -8.45
C GLU A 112 9.20 -7.72 -7.19
N ALA A 113 10.16 -7.52 -6.28
CA ALA A 113 10.01 -6.63 -5.12
C ALA A 113 9.69 -5.18 -5.53
N ALA A 114 10.23 -4.72 -6.67
CA ALA A 114 9.97 -3.36 -7.16
C ALA A 114 8.49 -3.12 -7.50
N ALA A 115 7.69 -4.18 -7.75
CA ALA A 115 6.26 -4.02 -7.92
C ALA A 115 5.59 -3.45 -6.66
N VAL A 116 6.05 -3.88 -5.48
CA VAL A 116 5.56 -3.40 -4.18
C VAL A 116 5.86 -1.92 -4.01
N ASP A 117 7.09 -1.50 -4.28
CA ASP A 117 7.51 -0.11 -4.18
C ASP A 117 6.81 0.79 -5.22
N LEU A 118 6.61 0.28 -6.44
CA LEU A 118 5.84 0.99 -7.47
C LEU A 118 4.39 1.20 -7.04
N VAL A 119 3.72 0.21 -6.43
CA VAL A 119 2.34 0.38 -5.93
C VAL A 119 2.24 1.56 -4.96
N ARG A 120 3.20 1.71 -4.02
CA ARG A 120 3.24 2.85 -3.08
C ARG A 120 3.50 4.19 -3.78
N LEU A 121 4.30 4.17 -4.85
CA LEU A 121 4.78 5.40 -5.52
C LEU A 121 3.78 5.97 -6.54
N LEU A 122 2.84 5.16 -7.06
CA LEU A 122 2.01 5.53 -8.20
C LEU A 122 1.27 6.87 -8.00
N ARG A 123 1.68 7.86 -8.80
CA ARG A 123 1.04 9.17 -8.94
C ARG A 123 0.86 9.47 -10.42
N SER A 124 -0.38 9.73 -10.84
CA SER A 124 -0.72 10.09 -12.22
C SER A 124 -2.06 10.80 -12.26
N ASP A 125 -2.11 11.88 -13.04
CA ASP A 125 -3.32 12.65 -13.34
C ASP A 125 -3.91 12.29 -14.72
N VAL A 126 -3.25 11.41 -15.47
CA VAL A 126 -3.61 11.08 -16.87
C VAL A 126 -4.08 9.63 -17.00
N VAL A 127 -3.32 8.68 -16.44
CA VAL A 127 -3.69 7.28 -16.42
C VAL A 127 -4.31 6.96 -15.06
N PRO A 128 -5.52 6.40 -14.99
CA PRO A 128 -6.12 6.04 -13.71
C PRO A 128 -5.20 5.13 -12.90
N ARG A 129 -4.84 5.56 -11.69
CA ARG A 129 -3.82 4.90 -10.87
C ARG A 129 -4.22 3.46 -10.52
N TRP A 130 -5.51 3.24 -10.26
CA TRP A 130 -6.07 1.90 -10.01
C TRP A 130 -5.80 0.91 -11.15
N MET A 131 -5.84 1.36 -12.41
CA MET A 131 -5.55 0.51 -13.57
C MET A 131 -4.10 0.05 -13.55
N MET A 132 -3.19 0.93 -13.14
CA MET A 132 -1.78 0.59 -13.02
C MET A 132 -1.47 -0.30 -11.83
N VAL A 133 -2.14 -0.11 -10.70
CA VAL A 133 -2.09 -1.04 -9.57
C VAL A 133 -2.55 -2.43 -10.01
N GLY A 134 -3.69 -2.54 -10.70
CA GLY A 134 -4.19 -3.81 -11.23
C GLY A 134 -3.16 -4.50 -12.13
N TRP A 135 -2.54 -3.76 -13.04
CA TRP A 135 -1.45 -4.30 -13.86
C TRP A 135 -0.23 -4.75 -13.03
N LEU A 136 0.22 -3.97 -12.04
CA LEU A 136 1.34 -4.35 -11.17
C LEU A 136 1.04 -5.63 -10.38
N LEU A 137 -0.19 -5.80 -9.88
CA LEU A 137 -0.62 -7.02 -9.20
C LEU A 137 -0.54 -8.24 -10.15
N THR A 138 -0.92 -8.09 -11.42
CA THR A 138 -0.77 -9.18 -12.41
C THR A 138 0.68 -9.45 -12.80
N ALA A 139 1.59 -8.49 -12.57
CA ALA A 139 3.01 -8.67 -12.88
C ALA A 139 3.74 -9.50 -11.80
N CYS A 140 3.21 -9.58 -10.58
CA CYS A 140 3.73 -10.42 -9.51
C CYS A 140 3.48 -11.91 -9.82
N ARG A 141 4.54 -12.71 -9.93
CA ARG A 141 4.41 -14.14 -10.25
C ARG A 141 4.38 -15.02 -9.02
N LYS A 142 5.13 -14.62 -7.98
CA LYS A 142 5.13 -15.33 -6.70
C LYS A 142 4.08 -14.74 -5.76
N ASN A 143 3.36 -15.62 -5.07
CA ASN A 143 2.32 -15.24 -4.12
C ASN A 143 2.81 -14.27 -3.04
N TYR A 144 4.06 -14.43 -2.57
CA TYR A 144 4.62 -13.52 -1.56
C TYR A 144 4.75 -12.08 -2.08
N PHE A 145 5.18 -11.87 -3.33
CA PHE A 145 5.22 -10.52 -3.91
C PHE A 145 3.82 -9.95 -4.17
N ALA A 146 2.89 -10.79 -4.60
CA ALA A 146 1.49 -10.38 -4.75
C ALA A 146 0.88 -9.96 -3.40
N ALA A 147 1.16 -10.72 -2.32
CA ALA A 147 0.73 -10.36 -0.97
C ALA A 147 1.37 -9.04 -0.50
N GLY A 148 2.68 -8.85 -0.73
CA GLY A 148 3.37 -7.59 -0.45
C GLY A 148 2.77 -6.40 -1.21
N ALA A 149 2.41 -6.58 -2.48
CA ALA A 149 1.77 -5.54 -3.28
C ALA A 149 0.35 -5.21 -2.81
N LYS A 150 -0.43 -6.21 -2.36
CA LYS A 150 -1.74 -5.98 -1.71
C LYS A 150 -1.59 -5.24 -0.38
N LEU A 151 -0.61 -5.62 0.44
CA LEU A 151 -0.31 -4.91 1.68
C LEU A 151 0.08 -3.46 1.39
N ALA A 152 0.95 -3.22 0.39
CA ALA A 152 1.33 -1.88 -0.03
C ALA A 152 0.14 -1.03 -0.51
N LEU A 153 -0.82 -1.65 -1.21
CA LEU A 153 -2.04 -1.02 -1.68
C LEU A 153 -2.95 -0.58 -0.53
N PHE A 154 -3.08 -1.41 0.51
CA PHE A 154 -3.91 -1.12 1.68
C PHE A 154 -3.14 -0.43 2.81
N TYR A 155 -1.83 -0.20 2.68
CA TYR A 155 -1.01 0.22 3.82
C TYR A 155 -1.45 1.55 4.44
N ASP A 156 -1.86 2.50 3.60
CA ASP A 156 -2.37 3.78 4.08
C ASP A 156 -3.80 3.68 4.64
N TRP A 157 -4.54 2.62 4.32
CA TRP A 157 -5.86 2.39 4.90
C TRP A 157 -5.78 2.01 6.37
N LEU A 158 -4.77 1.22 6.75
CA LEU A 158 -4.68 0.64 8.10
C LEU A 158 -4.54 1.70 9.20
N PHE A 159 -4.00 2.88 8.85
CA PHE A 159 -3.71 3.96 9.80
C PHE A 159 -4.02 5.34 9.20
N PHE A 160 -5.07 5.41 8.38
CA PHE A 160 -5.46 6.65 7.71
C PHE A 160 -5.88 7.72 8.71
N ASP A 161 -5.43 8.95 8.51
CA ASP A 161 -5.85 10.12 9.27
C ASP A 161 -6.29 11.23 8.32
N GLU A 162 -7.59 11.55 8.30
CA GLU A 162 -8.16 12.56 7.38
C GLU A 162 -7.51 13.94 7.51
N VAL A 163 -6.92 14.26 8.66
CA VAL A 163 -6.24 15.55 8.89
C VAL A 163 -4.88 15.60 8.19
N ASN A 164 -4.16 14.48 8.16
CA ASN A 164 -2.74 14.44 7.76
C ASN A 164 -2.50 13.67 6.45
N ASP A 165 -3.39 12.75 6.08
CA ASP A 165 -3.27 11.90 4.91
C ASP A 165 -4.15 12.39 3.76
N SER A 166 -3.66 12.16 2.55
CA SER A 166 -4.43 12.46 1.34
C SER A 166 -5.37 11.31 1.00
N ILE A 167 -6.62 11.61 0.66
CA ILE A 167 -7.57 10.63 0.07
C ILE A 167 -6.96 9.91 -1.14
N MET A 168 -6.04 10.57 -1.86
CA MET A 168 -5.35 9.99 -3.01
C MET A 168 -4.51 8.77 -2.64
N ASN A 169 -4.12 8.60 -1.37
CA ASN A 169 -3.36 7.44 -0.92
C ASN A 169 -4.25 6.19 -0.81
N ILE A 170 -5.54 6.36 -0.51
CA ILE A 170 -6.48 5.25 -0.25
C ILE A 170 -7.42 4.97 -1.44
N GLU A 171 -7.74 5.97 -2.26
CA GLU A 171 -8.58 5.87 -3.46
C GLU A 171 -8.22 4.72 -4.43
N PRO A 172 -6.94 4.43 -4.76
CA PRO A 172 -6.63 3.45 -5.81
C PRO A 172 -7.14 2.05 -5.52
N ALA A 173 -7.17 1.64 -4.25
CA ALA A 173 -7.61 0.30 -3.85
C ALA A 173 -9.11 0.11 -4.11
N ILE A 174 -9.92 1.08 -3.68
CA ILE A 174 -11.37 0.99 -3.84
C ILE A 174 -11.79 1.14 -5.30
N LEU A 175 -11.13 2.01 -6.06
CA LEU A 175 -11.41 2.14 -7.48
C LEU A 175 -11.02 0.89 -8.25
N LEU A 176 -9.91 0.24 -7.89
CA LEU A 176 -9.54 -1.04 -8.49
C LEU A 176 -10.64 -2.07 -8.23
N MET A 177 -11.06 -2.23 -6.97
CA MET A 177 -12.11 -3.18 -6.60
C MET A 177 -13.42 -2.92 -7.36
N VAL A 178 -13.91 -1.70 -7.42
CA VAL A 178 -15.21 -1.46 -8.07
C VAL A 178 -15.14 -1.53 -9.59
N ASN A 179 -14.08 -1.00 -10.20
CA ASN A 179 -13.93 -1.07 -11.66
C ASN A 179 -13.64 -2.50 -12.15
N SER A 180 -13.17 -3.40 -11.27
CA SER A 180 -12.96 -4.81 -11.59
C SER A 180 -14.23 -5.67 -11.49
N VAL A 181 -15.28 -5.26 -10.79
CA VAL A 181 -16.50 -6.09 -10.61
C VAL A 181 -17.10 -6.60 -11.93
N PRO A 182 -17.24 -5.80 -13.01
CA PRO A 182 -17.92 -6.25 -14.22
C PRO A 182 -17.21 -7.37 -15.00
N GLU A 183 -15.87 -7.39 -14.96
CA GLU A 183 -15.06 -8.27 -15.82
C GLU A 183 -14.06 -9.17 -15.05
N TYR A 184 -13.73 -8.82 -13.81
CA TYR A 184 -12.66 -9.41 -13.01
C TYR A 184 -13.06 -9.51 -11.52
N VAL A 185 -14.26 -10.02 -11.25
CA VAL A 185 -14.82 -10.08 -9.89
C VAL A 185 -13.93 -10.82 -8.89
N GLU A 186 -13.17 -11.83 -9.33
CA GLU A 186 -12.27 -12.58 -8.45
C GLU A 186 -11.15 -11.70 -7.87
N LEU A 187 -10.72 -10.66 -8.61
CA LEU A 187 -9.73 -9.70 -8.10
C LEU A 187 -10.32 -8.90 -6.93
N THR A 188 -11.56 -8.43 -7.08
CA THR A 188 -12.27 -7.70 -6.04
C THR A 188 -12.45 -8.55 -4.78
N GLN A 189 -12.89 -9.81 -4.95
CA GLN A 189 -13.01 -10.76 -3.84
C GLN A 189 -11.68 -10.98 -3.13
N THR A 190 -10.62 -11.24 -3.90
CA THR A 190 -9.26 -11.45 -3.37
C THR A 190 -8.74 -10.24 -2.59
N LEU A 191 -9.04 -9.02 -3.02
CA LEU A 191 -8.64 -7.78 -2.34
C LEU A 191 -9.45 -7.55 -1.06
N MET A 192 -10.75 -7.82 -1.08
CA MET A 192 -11.60 -7.73 0.11
C MET A 192 -11.21 -8.77 1.16
N GLU A 193 -11.01 -10.03 0.77
CA GLU A 193 -10.52 -11.09 1.66
C GLU A 193 -9.17 -10.70 2.28
N PHE A 194 -8.26 -10.13 1.49
CA PHE A 194 -6.97 -9.68 2.00
C PHE A 194 -7.13 -8.52 3.01
N LEU A 195 -8.00 -7.55 2.74
CA LEU A 195 -8.27 -6.45 3.68
C LEU A 195 -8.85 -6.96 5.00
N LEU A 196 -9.80 -7.91 4.96
CA LEU A 196 -10.35 -8.53 6.16
C LEU A 196 -9.27 -9.27 6.97
N LEU A 197 -8.39 -10.02 6.29
CA LEU A 197 -7.24 -10.65 6.95
C LEU A 197 -6.31 -9.63 7.63
N LEU A 198 -6.13 -8.43 7.06
CA LEU A 198 -5.35 -7.37 7.70
C LEU A 198 -6.06 -6.81 8.94
N VAL A 199 -7.37 -6.58 8.86
CA VAL A 199 -8.17 -6.12 10.00
C VAL A 199 -8.08 -7.10 11.17
N ASP A 200 -8.18 -8.40 10.89
CA ASP A 200 -8.19 -9.43 11.93
C ASP A 200 -6.80 -9.72 12.53
N HIS A 201 -5.71 -9.46 11.77
CA HIS A 201 -4.40 -10.04 12.09
C HIS A 201 -3.18 -9.11 11.96
N TYR A 202 -3.31 -7.87 11.48
CA TYR A 202 -2.13 -7.03 11.23
C TYR A 202 -1.57 -6.38 12.50
N ASP A 203 -2.35 -5.53 13.18
CA ASP A 203 -1.94 -4.84 14.42
C ASP A 203 -3.18 -4.25 15.12
N GLU A 204 -3.00 -3.72 16.35
CA GLU A 204 -4.05 -2.98 17.05
C GLU A 204 -4.41 -1.66 16.33
N GLY A 205 -5.68 -1.29 16.35
CA GLY A 205 -6.19 -0.05 15.76
C GLY A 205 -6.38 -0.09 14.23
N VAL A 206 -6.08 -1.21 13.57
CA VAL A 206 -6.25 -1.36 12.11
C VAL A 206 -7.72 -1.27 11.70
N GLU A 207 -8.63 -1.87 12.48
CA GLU A 207 -10.07 -1.78 12.24
C GLU A 207 -10.54 -0.31 12.20
N GLU A 208 -10.12 0.48 13.19
CA GLU A 208 -10.45 1.91 13.28
C GLU A 208 -9.90 2.68 12.06
N GLY A 209 -8.66 2.43 11.65
CA GLY A 209 -8.08 3.06 10.46
C GLY A 209 -8.80 2.69 9.17
N VAL A 210 -9.21 1.43 9.01
CA VAL A 210 -9.99 0.99 7.84
C VAL A 210 -11.37 1.63 7.81
N VAL A 211 -12.05 1.73 8.96
CA VAL A 211 -13.34 2.43 9.08
C VAL A 211 -13.18 3.91 8.71
N GLN A 212 -12.17 4.59 9.26
CA GLN A 212 -11.87 5.99 8.92
C GLN A 212 -11.58 6.19 7.44
N SER A 213 -10.87 5.25 6.82
CA SER A 213 -10.61 5.25 5.38
C SER A 213 -11.91 5.16 4.58
N LEU A 214 -12.80 4.25 4.96
CA LEU A 214 -14.10 4.05 4.30
C LEU A 214 -15.02 5.27 4.46
N ASP A 215 -15.05 5.86 5.66
CA ASP A 215 -15.82 7.07 5.93
C ASP A 215 -15.34 8.24 5.06
N ALA A 216 -14.02 8.48 5.00
CA ALA A 216 -13.44 9.52 4.14
C ALA A 216 -13.75 9.29 2.64
N LEU A 217 -13.74 8.04 2.18
CA LEU A 217 -14.11 7.70 0.80
C LEU A 217 -15.61 7.91 0.53
N SER A 218 -16.47 7.67 1.51
CA SER A 218 -17.92 7.86 1.36
C SER A 218 -18.31 9.33 1.20
N THR A 219 -17.55 10.24 1.80
CA THR A 219 -17.79 11.69 1.77
C THR A 219 -17.04 12.39 0.63
N CYS A 220 -15.99 11.78 0.08
CA CYS A 220 -15.12 12.38 -0.92
C CYS A 220 -15.83 12.71 -2.25
N SER A 221 -15.91 14.00 -2.60
CA SER A 221 -16.53 14.46 -3.85
C SER A 221 -15.82 14.06 -5.14
N LEU A 222 -14.56 13.63 -5.06
CA LEU A 222 -13.80 13.13 -6.22
C LEU A 222 -14.27 11.73 -6.65
N ILE A 223 -14.97 11.03 -5.75
CA ILE A 223 -15.56 9.72 -6.03
C ILE A 223 -16.97 9.91 -6.59
N SER A 224 -17.32 9.09 -7.58
CA SER A 224 -18.61 9.23 -8.26
C SER A 224 -19.77 9.09 -7.26
N PRO A 225 -20.89 9.82 -7.46
CA PRO A 225 -22.04 9.74 -6.55
C PRO A 225 -22.56 8.30 -6.33
N ALA A 226 -22.58 7.48 -7.39
CA ALA A 226 -23.02 6.09 -7.31
C ALA A 226 -22.10 5.22 -6.43
N LEU A 227 -20.79 5.48 -6.47
CA LEU A 227 -19.82 4.82 -5.60
C LEU A 227 -20.01 5.23 -4.14
N ARG A 228 -20.13 6.54 -3.88
CA ARG A 228 -20.40 7.07 -2.53
C ARG A 228 -21.65 6.48 -1.90
N GLU A 229 -22.74 6.39 -2.66
CA GLU A 229 -23.99 5.79 -2.18
C GLU A 229 -23.82 4.29 -1.88
N SER A 230 -23.00 3.59 -2.66
CA SER A 230 -22.68 2.18 -2.42
C SER A 230 -21.86 1.99 -1.13
N PHE A 231 -20.88 2.86 -0.87
CA PHE A 231 -20.11 2.83 0.39
C PHE A 231 -20.96 3.21 1.60
N THR A 232 -21.78 4.25 1.48
CA THR A 232 -22.71 4.68 2.53
C THR A 232 -23.65 3.52 2.91
N ARG A 233 -24.15 2.77 1.92
CA ARG A 233 -24.95 1.57 2.15
C ARG A 233 -24.17 0.41 2.79
N LEU A 234 -22.90 0.23 2.47
CA LEU A 234 -22.06 -0.81 3.11
C LEU A 234 -21.78 -0.49 4.57
N ILE A 235 -21.45 0.77 4.87
CA ILE A 235 -21.12 1.24 6.22
C ILE A 235 -22.37 1.26 7.12
N HIS A 236 -23.49 1.79 6.63
CA HIS A 236 -24.71 1.96 7.43
C HIS A 236 -25.76 0.84 7.27
N GLY A 237 -25.70 0.05 6.19
CA GLY A 237 -26.60 -1.09 5.96
C GLY A 237 -26.30 -2.31 6.83
N SER A 238 -25.20 -2.28 7.60
CA SER A 238 -24.82 -3.32 8.56
C SER A 238 -25.48 -3.14 9.94
N ASN A 239 -26.44 -2.22 10.09
CA ASN A 239 -27.15 -2.01 11.35
C ASN A 239 -28.49 -2.78 11.38
N PRO A 240 -28.59 -3.97 12.00
CA PRO A 240 -29.83 -4.76 12.04
C PRO A 240 -30.95 -4.14 12.87
N ALA A 241 -30.76 -2.93 13.43
CA ALA A 241 -31.71 -2.31 14.36
C ALA A 241 -32.85 -1.50 13.71
N GLN A 242 -32.98 -1.45 12.38
CA GLN A 242 -34.04 -0.66 11.72
C GLN A 242 -35.07 -1.48 10.91
N ALA A 243 -35.04 -2.82 10.99
CA ALA A 243 -36.02 -3.68 10.31
C ALA A 243 -37.28 -4.00 11.16
N GLN A 244 -37.44 -3.43 12.35
CA GLN A 244 -38.63 -3.61 13.20
C GLN A 244 -39.13 -2.27 13.74
N ALA A 245 -39.70 -1.45 12.85
CA ALA A 245 -40.60 -0.36 13.24
C ALA A 245 -41.44 0.07 12.03
N VAL A 246 -42.20 -0.87 11.47
CA VAL A 246 -43.40 -0.56 10.70
C VAL A 246 -44.44 -1.61 11.10
N ASP A 247 -45.15 -1.31 12.19
CA ASP A 247 -46.52 -1.77 12.38
C ASP A 247 -47.43 -0.98 11.43
#